data_AF-A0A3D9B820-F1
#
_entry.id   AF-A0A3D9B820-F1
#
_cell.length_a   1.000
_cell.length_b   1.000
_cell.length_c   1.000
_cell.angle_alpha   90.00
_cell.angle_beta   90.00
_cell.angle_gamma   90.00
#
_symmetry.space_group_name_H-M   'P 1'
#
loop_
_entity.id
_entity.type
_entity.pdbx_description
1 polymer ?
#
loop_
_entity_poly.entity_id
_entity_poly.type
_entity_poly.pdbx_seq_one_letter_code
_entity_poly.pdbx_strand_id
1 'polypeptide(L)'
;MAKSTNKLQFQSYIFSTAKYSFSVYEKRILYRMIEFEQRMINQQALDKAVKIDSNLWGDKLYTVPMSLLLSSGEDDETKEGKSKNNKRFIDALTALQDKKVVYEDDEVYGRVGVISQFEFKKRDRFVTWKADNKIVEMIMDFSKGWRAYELKVAFNLQSAYAMRFYEMVGNKTSKIAYKTSDLIKLFELENKYKQKSGKTNYKSIETYVIKKAQEELDKVSPYTFTYKFSKDYSTIEITPVFQSQFSNAKYERDKMKKENLLDVLSQKEVDTFINEFGFTEQGLKNNYELLEDCKKTLPENYSFFLFQEIRSVMQKRKKISPAYVIGIIKNNLNAYKSQK
;
A
#
# COMPACT_ATOMS: atom_id res chain seq x y z
N MET A 1 -3.54 -20.57 15.54
CA MET A 1 -3.85 -19.60 14.47
C MET A 1 -3.43 -18.22 14.92
N ALA A 2 -2.40 -17.62 14.30
CA ALA A 2 -2.07 -16.23 14.58
C ALA A 2 -3.23 -15.35 14.11
N LYS A 3 -3.89 -14.64 15.03
CA LYS A 3 -4.89 -13.61 14.71
C LYS A 3 -4.18 -12.55 13.86
N SER A 4 -4.36 -12.59 12.53
CA SER A 4 -3.85 -11.52 11.66
C SER A 4 -4.64 -10.25 12.00
N THR A 5 -4.01 -9.34 12.73
CA THR A 5 -4.52 -7.98 12.88
C THR A 5 -4.53 -7.37 11.48
N ASN A 6 -5.69 -6.90 11.02
CA ASN A 6 -5.79 -6.25 9.72
C ASN A 6 -4.91 -5.00 9.77
N LYS A 7 -3.87 -4.95 8.94
CA LYS A 7 -2.88 -3.88 8.92
C LYS A 7 -2.92 -3.17 7.58
N LEU A 8 -2.76 -1.86 7.64
CA LEU A 8 -2.58 -1.02 6.48
C LEU A 8 -1.20 -1.32 5.86
N GLN A 9 -1.18 -1.58 4.56
CA GLN A 9 0.03 -1.83 3.79
C GLN A 9 0.30 -0.64 2.89
N PHE A 10 1.57 -0.25 2.82
CA PHE A 10 2.03 0.80 1.91
C PHE A 10 2.68 0.19 0.68
N GLN A 11 2.20 0.54 -0.50
CA GLN A 11 2.79 0.09 -1.76
C GLN A 11 3.37 1.27 -2.52
N SER A 12 4.62 1.12 -2.97
CA SER A 12 5.28 2.07 -3.86
C SER A 12 4.45 2.35 -5.12
N TYR A 13 4.42 3.62 -5.53
CA TYR A 13 3.79 3.99 -6.80
C TYR A 13 4.42 3.28 -8.00
N ILE A 14 5.70 2.93 -7.95
CA ILE A 14 6.43 2.33 -9.07
C ILE A 14 5.75 1.07 -9.59
N PHE A 15 5.25 0.19 -8.70
CA PHE A 15 4.49 -0.99 -9.09
C PHE A 15 3.01 -0.73 -9.36
N SER A 16 2.41 0.27 -8.70
CA SER A 16 0.98 0.60 -8.89
C SER A 16 0.69 1.33 -10.21
N THR A 17 1.66 2.09 -10.72
CA THR A 17 1.57 2.83 -11.99
C THR A 17 2.22 2.10 -13.15
N ALA A 18 2.93 1.01 -12.91
CA ALA A 18 3.48 0.20 -13.97
C ALA A 18 2.35 -0.34 -14.87
N LYS A 19 2.54 -0.24 -16.18
CA LYS A 19 1.65 -0.78 -17.21
C LYS A 19 1.83 -2.30 -17.30
N TYR A 20 1.63 -2.99 -16.18
CA TYR A 20 1.59 -4.45 -16.11
C TYR A 20 0.23 -4.90 -15.59
N SER A 21 -0.38 -5.83 -16.32
CA SER A 21 -1.55 -6.59 -15.89
C SER A 21 -1.07 -7.77 -15.05
N PHE A 22 -1.10 -7.59 -13.73
CA PHE A 22 -0.90 -8.66 -12.77
C PHE A 22 -2.23 -9.37 -12.53
N SER A 23 -2.21 -10.70 -12.58
CA SER A 23 -3.30 -11.53 -12.08
C SER A 23 -3.44 -11.38 -10.56
N VAL A 24 -4.55 -11.89 -10.02
CA VAL A 24 -4.84 -11.87 -8.57
C VAL A 24 -3.70 -12.53 -7.77
N TYR A 25 -3.20 -13.68 -8.21
CA TYR A 25 -2.15 -14.41 -7.49
C TYR A 25 -0.80 -13.70 -7.56
N GLU A 26 -0.47 -13.08 -8.70
CA GLU A 26 0.72 -12.24 -8.81
C GLU A 26 0.67 -11.06 -7.84
N LYS A 27 -0.48 -10.37 -7.76
CA LYS A 27 -0.68 -9.29 -6.78
C LYS A 27 -0.53 -9.77 -5.34
N ARG A 28 -1.08 -10.93 -4.98
CA ARG A 28 -0.95 -11.48 -3.63
C ARG A 28 0.49 -11.81 -3.25
N ILE A 29 1.29 -12.32 -4.19
CA ILE A 29 2.73 -12.54 -3.99
C ILE A 29 3.44 -11.21 -3.75
N LEU A 30 3.19 -10.20 -4.60
CA LEU A 30 3.77 -8.86 -4.45
C LEU A 30 3.40 -8.22 -3.10
N TYR A 31 2.13 -8.28 -2.72
CA TYR A 31 1.66 -7.74 -1.45
C TYR A 31 2.28 -8.46 -0.25
N ARG A 32 2.47 -9.78 -0.33
CA ARG A 32 3.16 -10.54 0.71
C ARG A 32 4.61 -10.09 0.83
N MET A 33 5.29 -9.95 -0.30
CA MET A 33 6.68 -9.50 -0.35
C MET A 33 6.82 -8.12 0.33
N ILE A 34 5.97 -7.15 -0.05
CA ILE A 34 5.92 -5.83 0.59
C ILE A 34 5.67 -5.92 2.10
N GLU A 35 4.69 -6.73 2.56
CA GLU A 35 4.44 -6.85 3.99
C GLU A 35 5.67 -7.39 4.74
N PHE A 36 6.34 -8.41 4.18
CA PHE A 36 7.51 -9.00 4.82
C PHE A 36 8.66 -8.00 4.92
N GLU A 37 8.93 -7.25 3.86
CA GLU A 37 9.94 -6.19 3.86
C GLU A 37 9.63 -5.11 4.90
N GLN A 38 8.38 -4.64 4.96
CA GLN A 38 7.96 -3.66 5.96
C GLN A 38 8.09 -4.18 7.39
N ARG A 39 7.76 -5.46 7.62
CA ARG A 39 7.94 -6.07 8.94
C ARG A 39 9.41 -6.17 9.32
N MET A 40 10.28 -6.59 8.40
CA MET A 40 11.71 -6.68 8.66
C MET A 40 12.33 -5.32 8.97
N ILE A 41 12.00 -4.28 8.21
CA ILE A 41 12.46 -2.90 8.48
C ILE A 41 12.00 -2.43 9.86
N ASN A 42 10.77 -2.76 10.25
CA ASN A 42 10.22 -2.40 11.55
C ASN A 42 10.59 -3.39 12.67
N GLN A 43 11.50 -4.34 12.43
CA GLN A 43 11.92 -5.38 13.37
C GLN A 43 10.74 -6.18 13.97
N GLN A 44 9.65 -6.31 13.21
CA GLN A 44 8.47 -7.05 13.60
C GLN A 44 8.63 -8.53 13.26
N ALA A 45 8.16 -9.40 14.17
CA ALA A 45 8.15 -10.83 13.93
C ALA A 45 7.34 -11.20 12.66
N LEU A 46 7.94 -12.04 11.83
CA LEU A 46 7.27 -12.75 10.74
C LEU A 46 6.54 -13.98 11.28
N ASP A 47 5.70 -14.59 10.45
CA ASP A 47 5.18 -15.92 10.76
C ASP A 47 6.34 -16.91 10.86
N LYS A 48 6.32 -17.81 11.86
CA LYS A 48 7.40 -18.77 12.10
C LYS A 48 7.66 -19.70 10.90
N ALA A 49 6.67 -19.92 10.05
CA ALA A 49 6.80 -20.73 8.84
C ALA A 49 7.44 -19.96 7.67
N VAL A 50 7.56 -18.63 7.76
CA VAL A 50 8.20 -17.81 6.72
C VAL A 50 9.70 -17.77 6.97
N LYS A 51 10.48 -18.04 5.92
CA LYS A 51 11.94 -17.88 5.92
C LYS A 51 12.34 -16.91 4.82
N ILE A 52 13.24 -15.98 5.15
CA ILE A 52 13.77 -15.02 4.19
C ILE A 52 15.29 -15.02 4.36
N ASP A 53 15.98 -15.56 3.36
CA ASP A 53 17.43 -15.57 3.32
C ASP A 53 17.92 -14.45 2.41
N SER A 54 19.00 -13.79 2.78
CA SER A 54 19.63 -12.72 1.97
C SER A 54 21.05 -13.13 1.60
N ASN A 55 21.47 -12.86 0.35
CA ASN A 55 22.85 -13.04 -0.06
C ASN A 55 23.67 -11.74 0.12
N LEU A 56 24.97 -11.80 -0.17
CA LEU A 56 25.89 -10.65 -0.04
C LEU A 56 25.55 -9.46 -0.96
N TRP A 57 24.77 -9.70 -2.01
CA TRP A 57 24.34 -8.68 -2.97
C TRP A 57 22.97 -8.07 -2.65
N GLY A 58 22.35 -8.49 -1.53
CA GLY A 58 21.04 -8.00 -1.10
C GLY A 58 19.85 -8.70 -1.77
N ASP A 59 20.08 -9.69 -2.64
CA ASP A 59 18.99 -10.49 -3.17
C ASP A 59 18.33 -11.29 -2.06
N LYS A 60 17.02 -11.48 -2.16
CA LYS A 60 16.24 -12.17 -1.15
C LYS A 60 15.57 -13.41 -1.68
N LEU A 61 15.70 -14.50 -0.93
CA LEU A 61 15.04 -15.77 -1.16
C LEU A 61 13.90 -15.93 -0.14
N TYR A 62 12.66 -15.82 -0.59
CA TYR A 62 11.47 -15.93 0.25
C TYR A 62 10.94 -17.35 0.17
N THR A 63 10.83 -18.03 1.31
CA THR A 63 10.18 -19.34 1.44
C THR A 63 8.92 -19.18 2.29
N VAL A 64 7.76 -19.41 1.70
CA VAL A 64 6.46 -19.04 2.27
C VAL A 64 5.45 -20.17 2.09
N PRO A 65 4.67 -20.51 3.14
CA PRO A 65 3.58 -21.46 2.99
C PRO A 65 2.47 -20.87 2.10
N MET A 66 1.95 -21.67 1.18
CA MET A 66 0.93 -21.26 0.21
C MET A 66 -0.32 -20.66 0.87
N SER A 67 -0.71 -21.13 2.05
CA SER A 67 -1.87 -20.62 2.79
C SER A 67 -1.77 -19.12 3.09
N LEU A 68 -0.57 -18.55 3.22
CA LEU A 68 -0.37 -17.12 3.41
C LEU A 68 -0.53 -16.29 2.12
N LEU A 69 -0.66 -16.95 0.97
CA LEU A 69 -0.88 -16.35 -0.34
C LEU A 69 -2.32 -16.53 -0.85
N LEU A 70 -3.14 -17.31 -0.14
CA LEU A 70 -4.54 -17.60 -0.48
C LEU A 70 -5.50 -16.64 0.24
N SER A 71 -6.67 -16.43 -0.37
CA SER A 71 -7.78 -15.77 0.33
C SER A 71 -8.43 -16.73 1.33
N SER A 72 -9.24 -16.20 2.25
CA SER A 72 -9.87 -17.02 3.29
C SER A 72 -10.83 -18.09 2.74
N GLY A 73 -11.34 -17.94 1.52
CA GLY A 73 -12.24 -18.90 0.88
C GLY A 73 -11.55 -19.90 -0.07
N GLU A 74 -10.22 -19.86 -0.19
CA GLU A 74 -9.48 -20.67 -1.17
C GLU A 74 -8.52 -21.69 -0.55
N ASP A 75 -8.39 -21.75 0.78
CA ASP A 75 -7.62 -22.79 1.45
C ASP A 75 -8.44 -24.08 1.50
N ASP A 76 -8.54 -24.72 0.33
CA ASP A 76 -9.22 -25.99 0.11
C ASP A 76 -8.20 -27.14 0.23
N GLU A 77 -8.41 -27.99 1.24
CA GLU A 77 -7.54 -29.13 1.53
C GLU A 77 -7.84 -30.38 0.69
N THR A 78 -8.89 -30.36 -0.13
CA THR A 78 -9.17 -31.45 -1.07
C THR A 78 -8.05 -31.59 -2.10
N LYS A 79 -7.93 -32.79 -2.69
CA LYS A 79 -6.92 -33.05 -3.74
C LYS A 79 -7.10 -32.12 -4.95
N GLU A 80 -8.35 -31.84 -5.30
CA GLU A 80 -8.73 -30.98 -6.42
C GLU A 80 -8.43 -29.51 -6.13
N GLY A 81 -8.82 -29.00 -4.95
CA GLY A 81 -8.48 -27.66 -4.49
C GLY A 81 -6.98 -27.42 -4.44
N LYS A 82 -6.23 -28.36 -3.88
CA LYS A 82 -4.76 -28.35 -3.86
C LYS A 82 -4.17 -28.28 -5.27
N SER A 83 -4.63 -29.15 -6.19
CA SER A 83 -4.14 -29.16 -7.58
C SER A 83 -4.42 -27.83 -8.29
N LYS A 84 -5.62 -27.28 -8.11
CA LYS A 84 -6.03 -25.99 -8.67
C LYS A 84 -5.16 -24.84 -8.18
N ASN A 85 -4.92 -24.76 -6.87
CA ASN A 85 -4.07 -23.72 -6.28
C ASN A 85 -2.61 -23.87 -6.70
N ASN A 86 -2.09 -25.09 -6.78
CA ASN A 86 -0.75 -25.35 -7.32
C ASN A 86 -0.60 -24.78 -8.74
N LYS A 87 -1.55 -25.04 -9.63
CA LYS A 87 -1.54 -24.49 -10.99
C LYS A 87 -1.55 -22.96 -10.98
N ARG A 88 -2.47 -22.35 -10.24
CA ARG A 88 -2.60 -20.88 -10.11
C ARG A 88 -1.29 -20.21 -9.69
N PHE A 89 -0.58 -20.77 -8.71
CA PHE A 89 0.69 -20.19 -8.23
C PHE A 89 1.85 -20.45 -9.18
N ILE A 90 1.92 -21.61 -9.83
CA ILE A 90 2.93 -21.88 -10.86
C ILE A 90 2.76 -20.89 -12.02
N ASP A 91 1.54 -20.70 -12.50
CA ASP A 91 1.23 -19.75 -13.58
C ASP A 91 1.60 -18.31 -13.17
N ALA A 92 1.29 -17.92 -11.92
CA ALA A 92 1.60 -16.60 -11.40
C ALA A 92 3.10 -16.35 -11.23
N LEU A 93 3.85 -17.29 -10.66
CA LEU A 93 5.30 -17.15 -10.48
C LEU A 93 6.02 -17.13 -11.82
N THR A 94 5.60 -17.96 -12.77
CA THR A 94 6.11 -17.94 -14.14
C THR A 94 5.87 -16.57 -14.77
N ALA A 95 4.64 -16.04 -14.66
CA ALA A 95 4.30 -14.72 -15.19
C ALA A 95 5.09 -13.58 -14.51
N LEU A 96 5.37 -13.67 -13.21
CA LEU A 96 6.25 -12.71 -12.50
C LEU A 96 7.70 -12.78 -12.97
N GLN A 97 8.20 -13.98 -13.26
CA GLN A 97 9.55 -14.18 -13.76
C GLN A 97 9.71 -13.58 -15.17
N ASP A 98 8.68 -13.72 -16.01
CA ASP A 98 8.65 -13.20 -17.38
C ASP A 98 8.45 -11.69 -17.44
N LYS A 99 7.67 -11.12 -16.52
CA LYS A 99 7.50 -9.67 -16.40
C LYS A 99 8.81 -9.02 -16.01
N LYS A 100 9.32 -8.16 -16.89
CA LYS A 100 10.57 -7.44 -16.66
C LYS A 100 10.31 -5.98 -16.37
N VAL A 101 10.97 -5.49 -15.35
CA VAL A 101 11.02 -4.09 -14.97
C VAL A 101 12.30 -3.47 -15.50
N VAL A 102 12.20 -2.27 -16.06
CA VAL A 102 13.33 -1.47 -16.52
C VAL A 102 13.69 -0.45 -15.44
N TYR A 103 14.98 -0.31 -15.16
CA TYR A 103 15.53 0.77 -14.37
C TYR A 103 16.60 1.47 -15.20
N GLU A 104 16.56 2.80 -15.21
CA GLU A 104 17.42 3.62 -16.05
C GLU A 104 17.77 4.89 -15.29
N ASP A 105 19.05 5.21 -15.28
CA ASP A 105 19.62 6.50 -14.86
C ASP A 105 20.64 6.98 -15.91
N ASP A 106 21.35 8.08 -15.61
CA ASP A 106 22.30 8.68 -16.55
C ASP A 106 23.49 7.77 -16.90
N GLU A 107 23.77 6.73 -16.10
CA GLU A 107 24.91 5.83 -16.27
C GLU A 107 24.51 4.39 -16.64
N VAL A 108 23.34 3.93 -16.20
CA VAL A 108 22.93 2.53 -16.23
C VAL A 108 21.56 2.37 -16.86
N TYR A 109 21.49 1.58 -17.94
CA TYR A 109 20.25 1.01 -18.45
C TYR A 109 20.19 -0.48 -18.10
N GLY A 110 19.21 -0.86 -17.27
CA GLY A 110 19.08 -2.21 -16.75
C GLY A 110 17.66 -2.77 -16.83
N ARG A 111 17.58 -4.10 -16.90
CA ARG A 111 16.30 -4.82 -16.94
C ARG A 111 16.36 -6.05 -16.05
N VAL A 112 15.37 -6.21 -15.18
CA VAL A 112 15.31 -7.32 -14.22
C VAL A 112 13.90 -7.91 -14.17
N GLY A 113 13.77 -9.21 -13.93
CA GLY A 113 12.46 -9.85 -13.71
C GLY A 113 11.87 -9.41 -12.37
N VAL A 114 10.54 -9.39 -12.23
CA VAL A 114 9.91 -9.12 -10.92
C VAL A 114 10.34 -10.17 -9.89
N ILE A 115 10.54 -11.41 -10.34
CA ILE A 115 11.34 -12.42 -9.64
C ILE A 115 12.40 -12.98 -10.59
N SER A 116 13.51 -13.47 -10.03
CA SER A 116 14.61 -14.05 -10.83
C SER A 116 14.52 -15.57 -10.95
N GLN A 117 14.02 -16.25 -9.92
CA GLN A 117 13.80 -17.71 -9.91
C GLN A 117 12.70 -18.08 -8.92
N PHE A 118 12.10 -19.26 -9.08
CA PHE A 118 11.20 -19.83 -8.09
C PHE A 118 11.27 -21.37 -8.07
N GLU A 119 10.94 -21.94 -6.92
CA GLU A 119 10.75 -23.36 -6.71
C GLU A 119 9.42 -23.60 -5.99
N PHE A 120 8.76 -24.69 -6.34
CA PHE A 120 7.44 -25.00 -5.79
C PHE A 120 7.41 -26.44 -5.26
N LYS A 121 7.45 -26.57 -3.92
CA LYS A 121 7.37 -27.87 -3.24
C LYS A 121 5.91 -28.30 -3.12
N LYS A 122 5.40 -28.92 -4.20
CA LYS A 122 3.99 -29.30 -4.38
C LYS A 122 3.38 -30.08 -3.20
N ARG A 123 4.15 -30.96 -2.56
CA ARG A 123 3.68 -31.79 -1.43
C ARG A 123 3.67 -31.01 -0.11
N ASP A 124 4.70 -30.20 0.12
CA ASP A 124 4.88 -29.49 1.39
C ASP A 124 4.08 -28.17 1.44
N ARG A 125 3.48 -27.77 0.31
CA ARG A 125 2.75 -26.50 0.11
C ARG A 125 3.59 -25.26 0.41
N PHE A 126 4.90 -25.32 0.13
CA PHE A 126 5.80 -24.17 0.21
C PHE A 126 6.14 -23.64 -1.17
N VAL A 127 6.12 -22.32 -1.30
CA VAL A 127 6.61 -21.57 -2.44
C VAL A 127 7.91 -20.92 -2.06
N THR A 128 8.93 -21.07 -2.90
CA THR A 128 10.18 -20.35 -2.76
C THR A 128 10.38 -19.47 -3.98
N TRP A 129 10.70 -18.19 -3.81
CA TRP A 129 11.08 -17.32 -4.94
C TRP A 129 12.23 -16.40 -4.55
N LYS A 130 13.06 -16.04 -5.54
CA LYS A 130 14.14 -15.08 -5.38
C LYS A 130 13.74 -13.76 -6.03
N ALA A 131 13.90 -12.67 -5.29
CA ALA A 131 13.86 -11.32 -5.83
C ALA A 131 15.28 -10.72 -5.83
N ASP A 132 15.62 -10.06 -6.93
CA ASP A 132 16.84 -9.27 -7.04
C ASP A 132 16.77 -8.06 -6.10
N ASN A 133 17.91 -7.62 -5.55
CA ASN A 133 17.96 -6.45 -4.68
C ASN A 133 17.29 -5.21 -5.31
N LYS A 134 17.43 -5.00 -6.63
CA LYS A 134 16.79 -3.88 -7.34
C LYS A 134 15.27 -3.91 -7.25
N ILE A 135 14.66 -5.10 -7.26
CA ILE A 135 13.22 -5.24 -7.05
C ILE A 135 12.84 -4.94 -5.61
N VAL A 136 13.63 -5.43 -4.65
CA VAL A 136 13.41 -5.19 -3.21
C VAL A 136 13.49 -3.71 -2.88
N GLU A 137 14.48 -3.01 -3.41
CA GLU A 137 14.60 -1.54 -3.30
C GLU A 137 13.38 -0.86 -3.91
N MET A 138 12.96 -1.26 -5.11
CA MET A 138 11.87 -0.62 -5.84
C MET A 138 10.49 -0.79 -5.18
N ILE A 139 10.17 -1.97 -4.63
CA ILE A 139 8.90 -2.17 -3.91
C ILE A 139 8.84 -1.35 -2.62
N MET A 140 10.00 -1.01 -2.05
CA MET A 140 10.16 -0.21 -0.84
C MET A 140 10.44 1.27 -1.12
N ASP A 141 10.60 1.67 -2.38
CA ASP A 141 10.83 3.06 -2.76
C ASP A 141 9.52 3.85 -2.80
N PHE A 142 9.28 4.66 -1.76
CA PHE A 142 8.10 5.52 -1.66
C PHE A 142 8.34 6.96 -2.13
N SER A 143 9.50 7.27 -2.72
CA SER A 143 9.88 8.63 -3.13
C SER A 143 8.90 9.25 -4.14
N LYS A 144 8.31 8.42 -5.02
CA LYS A 144 7.30 8.82 -6.02
C LYS A 144 5.87 8.79 -5.49
N GLY A 145 5.68 8.55 -4.19
CA GLY A 145 4.39 8.39 -3.53
C GLY A 145 4.05 6.93 -3.22
N TRP A 146 3.00 6.74 -2.42
CA TRP A 146 2.57 5.43 -1.93
C TRP A 146 1.05 5.31 -1.86
N ARG A 147 0.55 4.07 -1.94
CA ARG A 147 -0.87 3.71 -1.74
C ARG A 147 -1.02 2.94 -0.44
N ALA A 148 -2.02 3.28 0.35
CA ALA A 148 -2.37 2.54 1.55
C ALA A 148 -3.63 1.72 1.34
N TYR A 149 -3.56 0.43 1.60
CA TYR A 149 -4.71 -0.47 1.53
C TYR A 149 -4.66 -1.54 2.63
N GLU A 150 -5.81 -2.12 2.96
CA GLU A 150 -5.87 -3.20 3.93
C GLU A 150 -5.62 -4.54 3.25
N LEU A 151 -4.61 -5.25 3.71
CA LEU A 151 -4.14 -6.46 3.05
C LEU A 151 -5.19 -7.57 3.03
N LYS A 152 -5.94 -7.71 4.14
CA LYS A 152 -6.98 -8.73 4.27
C LYS A 152 -8.09 -8.52 3.24
N VAL A 153 -8.49 -7.27 3.02
CA VAL A 153 -9.49 -6.90 2.02
C VAL A 153 -8.95 -7.21 0.63
N ALA A 154 -7.74 -6.70 0.32
CA ALA A 154 -7.11 -6.91 -0.98
C ALA A 154 -7.01 -8.40 -1.33
N PHE A 155 -6.66 -9.27 -0.38
CA PHE A 155 -6.57 -10.72 -0.59
C PHE A 155 -7.91 -11.37 -0.95
N ASN A 156 -9.01 -10.89 -0.38
CA ASN A 156 -10.34 -11.47 -0.62
C ASN A 156 -10.96 -11.06 -1.96
N LEU A 157 -10.38 -10.08 -2.65
CA LEU A 157 -10.79 -9.72 -4.00
C LEU A 157 -10.39 -10.82 -5.00
N GLN A 158 -11.30 -11.09 -5.92
CA GLN A 158 -11.25 -12.11 -6.97
C GLN A 158 -10.99 -11.49 -8.35
N SER A 159 -11.17 -10.17 -8.51
CA SER A 159 -10.82 -9.45 -9.73
C SER A 159 -9.54 -8.64 -9.57
N ALA A 160 -8.59 -8.82 -10.51
CA ALA A 160 -7.42 -7.95 -10.60
C ALA A 160 -7.79 -6.47 -10.82
N TYR A 161 -8.94 -6.22 -11.48
CA TYR A 161 -9.49 -4.88 -11.65
C TYR A 161 -10.05 -4.31 -10.36
N ALA A 162 -10.79 -5.10 -9.57
CA ALA A 162 -11.26 -4.68 -8.26
C ALA A 162 -10.10 -4.37 -7.31
N MET A 163 -9.05 -5.21 -7.31
CA MET A 163 -7.82 -4.92 -6.57
C MET A 163 -7.22 -3.58 -7.00
N ARG A 164 -7.13 -3.30 -8.31
CA ARG A 164 -6.53 -2.05 -8.80
C ARG A 164 -7.36 -0.82 -8.42
N PHE A 165 -8.69 -0.91 -8.51
CA PHE A 165 -9.56 0.17 -8.04
C PHE A 165 -9.46 0.34 -6.52
N TYR A 166 -9.41 -0.74 -5.75
CA TYR A 166 -9.21 -0.68 -4.30
C TYR A 166 -7.89 0.00 -3.93
N GLU A 167 -6.79 -0.32 -4.60
CA GLU A 167 -5.52 0.39 -4.45
C GLU A 167 -5.67 1.89 -4.78
N MET A 168 -6.47 2.24 -5.80
CA MET A 168 -6.67 3.64 -6.20
C MET A 168 -7.43 4.48 -5.17
N VAL A 169 -8.46 3.90 -4.56
CA VAL A 169 -9.45 4.62 -3.73
C VAL A 169 -9.31 4.34 -2.23
N GLY A 170 -8.60 3.28 -1.85
CA GLY A 170 -8.38 2.89 -0.46
C GLY A 170 -7.83 4.04 0.37
N ASN A 171 -8.49 4.32 1.50
CA ASN A 171 -8.12 5.39 2.44
C ASN A 171 -8.04 6.79 1.83
N LYS A 172 -8.73 7.04 0.72
CA LYS A 172 -8.86 8.38 0.13
C LYS A 172 -10.26 8.92 0.33
N THR A 173 -10.35 10.23 0.45
CA THR A 173 -11.62 10.99 0.52
C THR A 173 -11.78 11.92 -0.68
N SER A 174 -10.68 12.33 -1.31
CA SER A 174 -10.67 13.22 -2.47
C SER A 174 -11.07 12.49 -3.76
N LYS A 175 -11.86 13.18 -4.59
CA LYS A 175 -12.14 12.75 -5.97
C LYS A 175 -10.85 12.66 -6.80
N ILE A 176 -10.84 11.75 -7.76
CA ILE A 176 -9.72 11.52 -8.66
C ILE A 176 -10.23 11.60 -10.10
N ALA A 177 -9.69 12.51 -10.89
CA ALA A 177 -9.99 12.60 -12.31
C ALA A 177 -8.87 11.94 -13.13
N TYR A 178 -9.24 11.10 -14.09
CA TYR A 178 -8.32 10.49 -15.05
C TYR A 178 -8.78 10.77 -16.48
N LYS A 179 -7.82 10.96 -17.39
CA LYS A 179 -8.10 10.76 -18.80
C LYS A 179 -8.49 9.30 -18.99
N THR A 180 -9.62 9.06 -19.65
CA THR A 180 -10.14 7.69 -19.86
C THR A 180 -9.13 6.85 -20.64
N SER A 181 -8.41 7.44 -21.59
CA SER A 181 -7.34 6.78 -22.35
C SER A 181 -6.19 6.31 -21.45
N ASP A 182 -5.82 7.07 -20.43
CA ASP A 182 -4.76 6.70 -19.50
C ASP A 182 -5.23 5.60 -18.54
N LEU A 183 -6.49 5.65 -18.10
CA LEU A 183 -7.09 4.55 -17.33
C LEU A 183 -7.10 3.25 -18.14
N ILE A 184 -7.45 3.30 -19.42
CA ILE A 184 -7.45 2.13 -20.30
C ILE A 184 -6.06 1.52 -20.42
N LYS A 185 -5.03 2.35 -20.60
CA LYS A 185 -3.62 1.91 -20.63
C LYS A 185 -3.19 1.31 -19.30
N LEU A 186 -3.57 1.95 -18.20
CA LEU A 186 -3.24 1.49 -16.85
C LEU A 186 -3.85 0.09 -16.57
N PHE A 187 -5.00 -0.21 -17.15
CA PHE A 187 -5.69 -1.49 -16.99
C PHE A 187 -5.41 -2.49 -18.14
N GLU A 188 -4.52 -2.15 -19.07
CA GLU A 188 -4.19 -2.92 -20.29
C GLU A 188 -5.43 -3.34 -21.10
N LEU A 189 -6.32 -2.39 -21.33
CA LEU A 189 -7.60 -2.62 -22.01
C LEU A 189 -7.61 -2.16 -23.46
N GLU A 190 -6.48 -1.63 -23.97
CA GLU A 190 -6.39 -0.98 -25.28
C GLU A 190 -6.93 -1.86 -26.39
N ASN A 191 -6.62 -3.16 -26.35
CA ASN A 191 -6.96 -4.12 -27.40
C ASN A 191 -8.12 -5.06 -27.04
N LYS A 192 -8.64 -4.99 -25.81
CA LYS A 192 -9.61 -5.97 -25.30
C LYS A 192 -11.05 -5.65 -25.70
N TYR A 193 -11.41 -4.37 -25.66
CA TYR A 193 -12.79 -3.92 -25.90
C TYR A 193 -12.82 -2.96 -27.11
N LYS A 194 -12.80 -3.55 -28.30
CA LYS A 194 -12.90 -2.81 -29.56
C LYS A 194 -14.27 -3.00 -30.22
N GLN A 195 -14.73 -1.97 -30.90
CA GLN A 195 -15.84 -2.04 -31.83
C GLN A 195 -15.37 -2.71 -33.13
N LYS A 196 -16.32 -3.12 -33.99
CA LYS A 196 -16.01 -3.63 -35.35
C LYS A 196 -15.17 -2.65 -36.18
N SER A 197 -15.29 -1.34 -35.90
CA SER A 197 -14.52 -0.26 -36.53
C SER A 197 -13.09 -0.10 -36.00
N GLY A 198 -12.65 -0.90 -35.03
CA GLY A 198 -11.35 -0.77 -34.36
C GLY A 198 -11.30 0.31 -33.27
N LYS A 199 -12.35 1.15 -33.14
CA LYS A 199 -12.45 2.15 -32.07
C LYS A 199 -12.69 1.49 -30.70
N THR A 200 -12.20 2.12 -29.65
CA THR A 200 -12.42 1.66 -28.26
C THR A 200 -13.91 1.68 -27.91
N ASN A 201 -14.40 0.58 -27.32
CA ASN A 201 -15.76 0.47 -26.82
C ASN A 201 -15.84 0.83 -25.33
N TYR A 202 -16.00 2.12 -25.03
CA TYR A 202 -16.07 2.63 -23.66
C TYR A 202 -17.22 2.02 -22.85
N LYS A 203 -18.38 1.76 -23.47
CA LYS A 203 -19.54 1.16 -22.78
C LYS A 203 -19.25 -0.26 -22.30
N SER A 204 -18.51 -1.05 -23.09
CA SER A 204 -18.06 -2.38 -22.66
C SER A 204 -17.05 -2.30 -21.52
N ILE A 205 -16.11 -1.35 -21.56
CA ILE A 205 -15.14 -1.13 -20.47
C ILE A 205 -15.88 -0.76 -19.18
N GLU A 206 -16.82 0.18 -19.26
CA GLU A 206 -17.67 0.57 -18.14
C GLU A 206 -18.42 -0.63 -17.56
N THR A 207 -19.11 -1.39 -18.42
CA THR A 207 -19.98 -2.50 -17.98
C THR A 207 -19.20 -3.68 -17.41
N TYR A 208 -18.11 -4.09 -18.07
CA TYR A 208 -17.41 -5.35 -17.76
C TYR A 208 -16.18 -5.17 -16.87
N VAL A 209 -15.67 -3.95 -16.73
CA VAL A 209 -14.50 -3.67 -15.89
C VAL A 209 -14.87 -2.80 -14.71
N ILE A 210 -15.33 -1.57 -14.97
CA ILE A 210 -15.51 -0.57 -13.92
C ILE A 210 -16.68 -0.96 -13.00
N LYS A 211 -17.86 -1.21 -13.58
CA LYS A 211 -19.04 -1.60 -12.82
C LYS A 211 -18.86 -2.93 -12.12
N LYS A 212 -18.22 -3.92 -12.76
CA LYS A 212 -17.93 -5.22 -12.13
C LYS A 212 -16.96 -5.10 -10.95
N ALA A 213 -15.94 -4.25 -11.06
CA ALA A 213 -15.04 -3.96 -9.95
C ALA A 213 -15.75 -3.24 -8.80
N GLN A 214 -16.59 -2.25 -9.11
CA GLN A 214 -17.42 -1.56 -8.12
C GLN A 214 -18.36 -2.55 -7.40
N GLU A 215 -19.13 -3.35 -8.13
CA GLU A 215 -20.06 -4.36 -7.60
C GLU A 215 -19.38 -5.37 -6.66
N GLU A 216 -18.10 -5.68 -6.90
CA GLU A 216 -17.31 -6.53 -6.02
C GLU A 216 -16.93 -5.79 -4.73
N LEU A 217 -16.39 -4.57 -4.84
CA LEU A 217 -16.01 -3.76 -3.67
C LEU A 217 -17.20 -3.42 -2.79
N ASP A 218 -18.36 -3.14 -3.38
CA ASP A 218 -19.62 -2.87 -2.68
C ASP A 218 -20.06 -4.02 -1.75
N LYS A 219 -19.57 -5.25 -2.00
CA LYS A 219 -19.97 -6.45 -1.23
C LYS A 219 -19.00 -6.83 -0.13
N VAL A 220 -17.73 -6.45 -0.24
CA VAL A 220 -16.68 -7.06 0.60
C VAL A 220 -15.64 -6.08 1.15
N SER A 221 -15.66 -4.81 0.73
CA SER A 221 -14.59 -3.85 1.03
C SER A 221 -15.11 -2.65 1.84
N PRO A 222 -14.36 -2.18 2.85
CA PRO A 222 -14.65 -0.90 3.54
C PRO A 222 -14.50 0.31 2.62
N TYR A 223 -13.87 0.17 1.45
CA TYR A 223 -13.78 1.23 0.45
C TYR A 223 -14.31 0.76 -0.91
N THR A 224 -15.21 1.54 -1.48
CA THR A 224 -15.69 1.44 -2.86
C THR A 224 -15.55 2.81 -3.53
N PHE A 225 -16.20 3.00 -4.67
CA PHE A 225 -16.21 4.27 -5.39
C PHE A 225 -17.52 4.47 -6.13
N THR A 226 -17.84 5.71 -6.46
CA THR A 226 -18.75 6.06 -7.55
C THR A 226 -17.96 6.69 -8.68
N TYR A 227 -18.52 6.71 -9.89
CA TYR A 227 -17.82 7.27 -11.04
C TYR A 227 -18.76 8.03 -11.97
N LYS A 228 -18.20 8.97 -12.73
CA LYS A 228 -18.91 9.74 -13.76
C LYS A 228 -18.00 10.00 -14.95
N PHE A 229 -18.48 9.70 -16.15
CA PHE A 229 -17.81 10.08 -17.38
C PHE A 229 -18.18 11.50 -17.82
N SER A 230 -17.24 12.19 -18.47
CA SER A 230 -17.55 13.37 -19.27
C SER A 230 -18.44 13.00 -20.46
N LYS A 231 -19.16 13.98 -21.03
CA LYS A 231 -20.10 13.75 -22.16
C LYS A 231 -19.45 13.08 -23.36
N ASP A 232 -18.17 13.35 -23.58
CA ASP A 232 -17.35 12.85 -24.68
C ASP A 232 -16.50 11.62 -24.30
N TYR A 233 -16.65 11.09 -23.07
CA TYR A 233 -15.84 10.00 -22.51
C TYR A 233 -14.32 10.29 -22.46
N SER A 234 -13.87 11.54 -22.62
CA SER A 234 -12.45 11.88 -22.51
C SER A 234 -11.91 11.75 -21.10
N THR A 235 -12.75 11.97 -20.09
CA THR A 235 -12.39 11.98 -18.67
C THR A 235 -13.37 11.13 -17.86
N ILE A 236 -12.84 10.44 -16.86
CA ILE A 236 -13.60 9.76 -15.81
C ILE A 236 -13.24 10.35 -14.45
N GLU A 237 -14.26 10.75 -13.71
CA GLU A 237 -14.15 11.14 -12.32
C GLU A 237 -14.52 9.96 -11.44
N ILE A 238 -13.64 9.60 -10.50
CA ILE A 238 -13.81 8.53 -9.53
C ILE A 238 -13.89 9.19 -8.14
N THR A 239 -15.00 8.98 -7.43
CA THR A 239 -15.19 9.48 -6.07
C THR A 239 -15.10 8.31 -5.10
N PRO A 240 -14.07 8.23 -4.24
CA PRO A 240 -13.98 7.23 -3.19
C PRO A 240 -15.20 7.29 -2.25
N VAL A 241 -15.68 6.13 -1.82
CA VAL A 241 -16.80 6.00 -0.86
C VAL A 241 -16.41 5.02 0.24
N PHE A 242 -16.56 5.45 1.49
CA PHE A 242 -16.31 4.61 2.66
C PHE A 242 -17.59 3.87 3.09
N GLN A 243 -17.43 2.58 3.42
CA GLN A 243 -18.51 1.65 3.77
C GLN A 243 -18.24 1.09 5.18
N SER A 244 -18.82 1.73 6.19
CA SER A 244 -18.58 1.39 7.60
C SER A 244 -18.97 -0.05 7.95
N GLN A 245 -19.95 -0.63 7.26
CA GLN A 245 -20.42 -2.00 7.49
C GLN A 245 -19.38 -3.09 7.19
N PHE A 246 -18.38 -2.79 6.35
CA PHE A 246 -17.28 -3.71 6.03
C PHE A 246 -15.98 -3.35 6.77
N SER A 247 -16.00 -2.28 7.56
CA SER A 247 -14.84 -1.91 8.37
C SER A 247 -14.79 -2.72 9.66
N ASN A 248 -13.58 -3.09 10.07
CA ASN A 248 -13.38 -3.76 11.34
C ASN A 248 -13.56 -2.75 12.49
N ALA A 249 -14.40 -3.04 13.48
CA ALA A 249 -14.62 -2.17 14.64
C ALA A 249 -13.32 -1.73 15.36
N LYS A 250 -12.26 -2.55 15.32
CA LYS A 250 -10.94 -2.16 15.82
C LYS A 250 -10.23 -1.16 14.91
N TYR A 251 -10.32 -1.35 13.59
CA TYR A 251 -9.77 -0.41 12.62
C TYR A 251 -10.48 0.93 12.67
N GLU A 252 -11.82 0.95 12.79
CA GLU A 252 -12.58 2.18 13.00
C GLU A 252 -12.14 2.90 14.27
N ARG A 253 -11.94 2.18 15.38
CA ARG A 253 -11.43 2.79 16.62
C ARG A 253 -10.00 3.32 16.45
N ASP A 254 -9.12 2.57 15.81
CA ASP A 254 -7.72 2.98 15.60
C ASP A 254 -7.61 4.15 14.59
N LYS A 255 -8.48 4.18 13.56
CA LYS A 255 -8.59 5.26 12.58
C LYS A 255 -9.22 6.50 13.18
N MET A 256 -10.35 6.39 13.88
CA MET A 256 -10.99 7.51 14.59
C MET A 256 -10.06 8.13 15.62
N LYS A 257 -9.31 7.30 16.38
CA LYS A 257 -8.24 7.79 17.26
C LYS A 257 -7.19 8.58 16.47
N LYS A 258 -6.63 8.02 15.39
CA LYS A 258 -5.64 8.71 14.55
C LYS A 258 -6.17 9.96 13.84
N GLU A 259 -7.48 10.04 13.60
CA GLU A 259 -8.13 11.19 12.97
C GLU A 259 -8.44 12.31 13.97
N ASN A 260 -8.57 12.02 15.27
CA ASN A 260 -8.81 13.03 16.29
C ASN A 260 -7.51 13.52 16.93
N LEU A 261 -6.94 14.60 16.37
CA LEU A 261 -5.75 15.24 16.94
C LEU A 261 -5.92 15.65 18.40
N LEU A 262 -7.16 15.90 18.86
CA LEU A 262 -7.45 16.33 20.22
C LEU A 262 -7.24 15.23 21.28
N ASP A 263 -7.09 13.97 20.86
CA ASP A 263 -6.74 12.86 21.76
C ASP A 263 -5.28 12.94 22.23
N VAL A 264 -4.41 13.63 21.48
CA VAL A 264 -2.96 13.69 21.73
C VAL A 264 -2.41 15.11 21.89
N LEU A 265 -3.08 16.10 21.31
CA LEU A 265 -2.74 17.52 21.40
C LEU A 265 -3.94 18.31 21.91
N SER A 266 -3.72 19.29 22.78
CA SER A 266 -4.70 20.32 23.08
C SER A 266 -4.97 21.21 21.85
N GLN A 267 -6.13 21.87 21.82
CA GLN A 267 -6.47 22.81 20.76
C GLN A 267 -5.38 23.88 20.57
N LYS A 268 -4.81 24.37 21.67
CA LYS A 268 -3.72 25.36 21.65
C LYS A 268 -2.46 24.83 20.97
N GLU A 269 -2.12 23.56 21.17
CA GLU A 269 -0.97 22.93 20.51
C GLU A 269 -1.23 22.77 19.01
N VAL A 270 -2.43 22.32 18.62
CA VAL A 270 -2.83 22.23 17.21
C VAL A 270 -2.71 23.59 16.52
N ASP A 271 -3.27 24.64 17.14
CA ASP A 271 -3.23 26.00 16.61
C ASP A 271 -1.78 26.50 16.48
N THR A 272 -0.92 26.19 17.45
CA THR A 272 0.50 26.57 17.42
C THR A 272 1.21 25.86 16.26
N PHE A 273 1.02 24.56 16.08
CA PHE A 273 1.63 23.81 14.98
C PHE A 273 1.20 24.33 13.60
N ILE A 274 -0.09 24.66 13.43
CA ILE A 274 -0.61 25.12 12.14
C ILE A 274 -0.17 26.57 11.88
N ASN A 275 -0.43 27.47 12.82
CA ASN A 275 -0.28 28.91 12.60
C ASN A 275 1.18 29.37 12.71
N GLU A 276 1.98 28.77 13.61
CA GLU A 276 3.37 29.18 13.81
C GLU A 276 4.36 28.29 13.04
N PHE A 277 4.13 26.98 12.98
CA PHE A 277 5.09 26.02 12.43
C PHE A 277 4.75 25.53 11.01
N GLY A 278 3.67 26.04 10.41
CA GLY A 278 3.32 25.82 9.01
C GLY A 278 2.80 24.42 8.70
N PHE A 279 2.27 23.70 9.69
CA PHE A 279 1.62 22.41 9.46
C PHE A 279 0.24 22.59 8.85
N THR A 280 -0.20 21.59 8.09
CA THR A 280 -1.62 21.38 7.80
C THR A 280 -2.19 20.38 8.80
N GLU A 281 -3.51 20.39 8.98
CA GLU A 281 -4.19 19.40 9.83
C GLU A 281 -3.87 17.96 9.38
N GLN A 282 -3.88 17.69 8.07
CA GLN A 282 -3.47 16.41 7.51
C GLN A 282 -1.99 16.10 7.78
N GLY A 283 -1.12 17.12 7.75
CA GLY A 283 0.29 16.98 8.11
C GLY A 283 0.50 16.54 9.56
N LEU A 284 -0.32 17.02 10.50
CA LEU A 284 -0.32 16.56 11.88
C LEU A 284 -0.86 15.12 12.00
N LYS A 285 -1.97 14.80 11.32
CA LYS A 285 -2.54 13.43 11.31
C LYS A 285 -1.56 12.40 10.76
N ASN A 286 -0.81 12.74 9.72
CA ASN A 286 0.24 11.88 9.16
C ASN A 286 1.38 11.59 10.15
N ASN A 287 1.54 12.41 11.20
CA ASN A 287 2.52 12.24 12.27
C ASN A 287 1.88 11.88 13.62
N TYR A 288 0.62 11.43 13.63
CA TYR A 288 -0.14 11.15 14.85
C TYR A 288 0.58 10.19 15.80
N GLU A 289 1.17 9.11 15.29
CA GLU A 289 1.86 8.11 16.12
C GLU A 289 3.05 8.71 16.88
N LEU A 290 3.80 9.62 16.25
CA LEU A 290 4.91 10.32 16.90
C LEU A 290 4.40 11.24 18.01
N LEU A 291 3.32 11.97 17.75
CA LEU A 291 2.69 12.86 18.73
C LEU A 291 2.10 12.08 19.91
N GLU A 292 1.49 10.93 19.64
CA GLU A 292 0.98 10.02 20.65
C GLU A 292 2.10 9.46 21.54
N ASP A 293 3.23 9.04 20.94
CA ASP A 293 4.40 8.55 21.67
C ASP A 293 5.03 9.67 22.53
N CYS A 294 5.10 10.89 22.01
CA CYS A 294 5.50 12.06 22.79
C CYS A 294 4.58 12.26 24.00
N LYS A 295 3.25 12.23 23.80
CA LYS A 295 2.27 12.44 24.88
C LYS A 295 2.36 11.37 25.98
N LYS A 296 2.69 10.13 25.61
CA LYS A 296 2.82 8.99 26.56
C LYS A 296 4.17 8.96 27.27
N THR A 297 5.23 9.35 26.58
CA THR A 297 6.61 9.14 27.05
C THR A 297 7.18 10.37 27.77
N LEU A 298 6.82 11.57 27.32
CA LEU A 298 7.42 12.82 27.76
C LEU A 298 6.61 13.47 28.90
N PRO A 299 7.22 14.37 29.69
CA PRO A 299 6.51 15.10 30.75
C PRO A 299 5.31 15.89 30.23
N GLU A 300 4.31 16.10 31.08
CA GLU A 300 3.03 16.73 30.71
C GLU A 300 3.19 18.14 30.09
N ASN A 301 4.24 18.88 30.50
CA ASN A 301 4.57 20.21 30.00
C ASN A 301 5.61 20.22 28.85
N TYR A 302 5.98 19.06 28.31
CA TYR A 302 7.02 18.95 27.27
C TYR A 302 6.78 19.86 26.06
N SER A 303 5.53 19.99 25.61
CA SER A 303 5.18 20.80 24.45
C SER A 303 5.57 22.28 24.62
N PHE A 304 5.55 22.81 25.84
CA PHE A 304 6.03 24.17 26.11
C PHE A 304 7.51 24.32 25.77
N PHE A 305 8.35 23.39 26.23
CA PHE A 305 9.79 23.40 25.98
C PHE A 305 10.11 23.15 24.50
N LEU A 306 9.43 22.17 23.89
CA LEU A 306 9.55 21.88 22.47
C LEU A 306 9.23 23.11 21.62
N PHE A 307 8.15 23.83 21.92
CA PHE A 307 7.77 25.02 21.16
C PHE A 307 8.77 26.15 21.34
N GLN A 308 9.36 26.32 22.52
CA GLN A 308 10.45 27.29 22.71
C GLN A 308 11.69 26.92 21.88
N GLU A 309 12.06 25.65 21.86
CA GLU A 309 13.19 25.18 21.05
C GLU A 309 12.95 25.46 19.56
N ILE A 310 11.78 25.07 19.04
CA ILE A 310 11.38 25.32 17.65
C ILE A 310 11.42 26.82 17.33
N ARG A 311 10.86 27.67 18.20
CA ARG A 311 10.88 29.14 18.03
C ARG A 311 12.30 29.70 18.02
N SER A 312 13.19 29.19 18.87
CA SER A 312 14.61 29.61 18.90
C SER A 312 15.32 29.27 17.58
N VAL A 313 14.99 28.13 16.96
CA VAL A 313 15.52 27.74 15.65
C VAL A 313 14.93 28.61 14.56
N MET A 314 13.63 28.93 14.62
CA MET A 314 12.97 29.83 13.67
C MET A 314 13.59 31.23 13.66
N GLN A 315 13.90 31.78 14.83
CA GLN A 315 14.57 33.09 14.96
C GLN A 315 15.93 33.10 14.24
N LYS A 316 16.68 31.99 14.31
CA LYS A 316 17.97 31.85 13.63
C LYS A 316 17.84 31.63 12.11
N ARG A 317 16.79 30.94 11.65
CA ARG A 317 16.65 30.47 10.26
C ARG A 317 15.63 31.21 9.40
N LYS A 318 14.87 32.17 9.96
CA LYS A 318 13.78 32.95 9.34
C LYS A 318 12.56 32.13 8.85
N LYS A 319 12.73 30.88 8.40
CA LYS A 319 11.65 29.92 8.10
C LYS A 319 12.05 28.50 8.53
N ILE A 320 11.06 27.71 8.96
CA ILE A 320 11.21 26.30 9.30
C ILE A 320 10.16 25.49 8.53
N SER A 321 10.53 24.32 8.02
CA SER A 321 9.57 23.43 7.37
C SER A 321 8.96 22.46 8.38
N PRO A 322 7.71 21.99 8.16
CA PRO A 322 7.11 20.96 9.00
C PRO A 322 7.98 19.70 9.16
N ALA A 323 8.66 19.28 8.09
CA ALA A 323 9.58 18.14 8.13
C ALA A 323 10.76 18.38 9.10
N TYR A 324 11.30 19.59 9.15
CA TYR A 324 12.37 19.93 10.08
C TYR A 324 11.88 19.93 11.53
N VAL A 325 10.67 20.45 11.79
CA VAL A 325 10.03 20.41 13.11
C VAL A 325 9.83 18.96 13.57
N ILE A 326 9.38 18.06 12.70
CA ILE A 326 9.29 16.62 13.00
C ILE A 326 10.67 16.04 13.36
N GLY A 327 11.74 16.48 12.70
CA GLY A 327 13.11 16.11 13.05
C GLY A 327 13.48 16.49 14.49
N ILE A 328 13.16 17.72 14.92
CA ILE A 328 13.37 18.19 16.29
C ILE A 328 12.59 17.33 17.29
N ILE A 329 11.32 17.03 17.00
CA ILE A 329 10.45 16.22 17.88
C ILE A 329 11.04 14.82 18.07
N LYS A 330 11.47 14.17 16.98
CA LYS A 330 12.09 12.83 17.05
C LYS A 330 13.38 12.83 17.87
N ASN A 331 14.24 13.84 17.66
CA ASN A 331 15.50 13.94 18.38
C ASN A 331 15.29 14.11 19.89
N ASN A 332 14.36 14.97 20.29
CA ASN A 332 14.00 15.16 21.70
C ASN A 332 13.43 13.89 22.33
N LEU A 333 12.50 13.23 21.64
CA LEU A 333 11.91 11.98 22.12
C LEU A 333 12.97 10.89 22.31
N ASN A 334 13.88 10.74 21.35
CA ASN A 334 14.97 9.77 21.43
C ASN A 334 15.96 10.12 22.54
N ALA A 335 16.36 11.38 22.67
CA ALA A 335 17.25 11.84 23.73
C ALA A 335 16.67 11.56 25.12
N TYR A 336 15.37 11.79 25.32
CA TYR A 336 14.70 11.48 26.58
C TYR A 336 14.61 9.97 26.85
N LYS A 337 14.33 9.17 25.81
CA LYS A 337 14.32 7.69 25.93
C LYS A 337 15.69 7.12 26.27
N SER A 338 16.77 7.73 25.81
CA SER A 338 18.15 7.31 26.12
C SER A 338 18.64 7.72 27.52
N GLN A 339 17.90 8.58 28.23
CA GLN A 339 18.20 8.99 29.61
C GLN A 339 17.46 8.15 30.67
N LYS A 340 16.53 7.30 30.25
CA LYS A 340 15.88 6.26 31.05
C LYS A 340 16.54 4.91 30.77
#